data_AF-A0A497L869-F1
#
_entry.id   AF-A0A497L869-F1
#
_cell.length_a   1.000
_cell.length_b   1.000
_cell.length_c   1.000
_cell.angle_alpha   90.00
_cell.angle_beta   90.00
_cell.angle_gamma   90.00
#
_symmetry.space_group_name_H-M   'P 1'
#
loop_
_entity.id
_entity.type
_entity.pdbx_description
1 polymer ?
#
loop_
_entity_poly.entity_id
_entity_poly.type
_entity_poly.pdbx_seq_one_letter_code
_entity_poly.pdbx_strand_id
1 'polypeptide(L)'
;MSDLGEEVEELLDALRKVERYMRYLDMRASGDAYVAWGIVVAVGCLLTALVSELGSRFGLPIGPVIGILWAVLMTIAIAVSSRGWGLLWAFLLAHKPPEEREQLRRSWRVRGTVLIAGWAGTFVLWGFLSLFVLGGEPGPCWSIYLACVGLGNAITYAVHSGEERRMIRESLVVAAVLLACSPLPFLIVLALPGWPWLSFTVAVLAVIISYLWAGLRFYEKAEAILAGAPEG
;
A
#
# COMPACT_ATOMS: atom_id res chain seq x y z
N MET A 1 45.27 -9.92 -24.00
CA MET A 1 44.03 -10.71 -23.88
C MET A 1 43.59 -10.95 -22.44
N SER A 2 44.48 -10.93 -21.42
CA SER A 2 44.06 -10.98 -20.01
C SER A 2 43.48 -9.65 -19.50
N ASP A 3 44.08 -8.53 -19.90
CA ASP A 3 43.70 -7.16 -19.49
C ASP A 3 42.25 -6.81 -19.84
N LEU A 4 41.84 -7.13 -21.08
CA LEU A 4 40.47 -6.94 -21.56
C LEU A 4 39.45 -7.85 -20.83
N GLY A 5 39.90 -8.99 -20.29
CA GLY A 5 39.05 -9.89 -19.53
C GLY A 5 38.77 -9.36 -18.14
N GLU A 6 39.79 -8.79 -17.50
CA GLU A 6 39.73 -8.19 -16.16
C GLU A 6 38.87 -6.91 -16.18
N GLU A 7 39.05 -6.04 -17.18
CA GLU A 7 38.20 -4.85 -17.36
C GLU A 7 36.72 -5.19 -17.59
N VAL A 8 36.44 -6.25 -18.36
CA VAL A 8 35.06 -6.73 -18.59
C VAL A 8 34.47 -7.31 -17.30
N GLU A 9 35.25 -8.03 -16.51
CA GLU A 9 34.80 -8.60 -15.24
C GLU A 9 34.52 -7.51 -14.19
N GLU A 10 35.39 -6.50 -14.09
CA GLU A 10 35.16 -5.31 -13.26
C GLU A 10 33.91 -4.54 -13.67
N LEU A 11 33.69 -4.34 -14.97
CA LEU A 11 32.50 -3.68 -15.49
C LEU A 11 31.23 -4.48 -15.16
N LEU A 12 31.26 -5.80 -15.34
CA LEU A 12 30.12 -6.67 -15.00
C LEU A 12 29.84 -6.66 -13.49
N ASP A 13 30.86 -6.63 -12.64
CA ASP A 13 30.68 -6.53 -11.20
C ASP A 13 30.11 -5.17 -10.78
N ALA A 14 30.58 -4.09 -11.40
CA ALA A 14 30.01 -2.75 -11.21
C ALA A 14 28.53 -2.69 -11.63
N LEU A 15 28.17 -3.28 -12.77
CA LEU A 15 26.78 -3.35 -13.24
C LEU A 15 25.89 -4.16 -12.29
N ARG A 16 26.38 -5.30 -11.77
CA ARG A 16 25.66 -6.10 -10.77
C ARG A 16 25.41 -5.34 -9.47
N LYS A 17 26.39 -4.55 -9.01
CA LYS A 17 26.24 -3.68 -7.82
C LYS A 17 25.15 -2.63 -8.03
N VAL A 18 25.11 -2.01 -9.21
CA VAL A 18 24.07 -1.03 -9.57
C VAL A 18 22.70 -1.69 -9.63
N GLU A 19 22.58 -2.86 -10.28
CA GLU A 19 21.32 -3.61 -10.34
C GLU A 19 20.78 -3.98 -8.95
N ARG A 20 21.65 -4.48 -8.08
CA ARG A 20 21.32 -4.80 -6.70
C ARG A 20 20.82 -3.56 -5.95
N TYR A 21 21.47 -2.42 -6.13
CA TYR A 21 21.06 -1.17 -5.49
C TYR A 21 19.70 -0.67 -6.00
N MET A 22 19.39 -0.85 -7.28
CA MET A 22 18.06 -0.54 -7.81
C MET A 22 16.98 -1.42 -7.16
N ARG A 23 17.21 -2.74 -7.07
CA ARG A 23 16.28 -3.68 -6.42
C ARG A 23 16.09 -3.35 -4.94
N TYR A 24 17.17 -2.96 -4.25
CA TYR A 24 17.11 -2.46 -2.88
C TYR A 24 16.20 -1.24 -2.74
N LEU A 25 16.37 -0.23 -3.59
CA LEU A 25 15.55 0.99 -3.57
C LEU A 25 14.08 0.69 -3.83
N ASP A 26 13.78 -0.23 -4.74
CA ASP A 26 12.41 -0.67 -5.04
C ASP A 26 11.73 -1.34 -3.83
N MET A 27 12.42 -2.28 -3.19
CA MET A 27 11.90 -2.94 -1.99
C MET A 27 11.72 -1.96 -0.83
N ARG A 28 12.68 -1.04 -0.66
CA ARG A 28 12.58 0.01 0.37
C ARG A 28 11.39 0.95 0.11
N ALA A 29 11.19 1.36 -1.13
CA ALA A 29 10.06 2.22 -1.51
C ALA A 29 8.70 1.52 -1.28
N SER A 30 8.63 0.20 -1.52
CA SER A 30 7.46 -0.61 -1.19
C SER A 30 7.22 -0.68 0.33
N GLY A 31 8.28 -0.88 1.12
CA GLY A 31 8.21 -0.85 2.59
C GLY A 31 7.73 0.50 3.13
N ASP A 32 8.31 1.60 2.63
CA ASP A 32 7.93 2.96 3.00
C ASP A 32 6.46 3.24 2.71
N ALA A 33 5.93 2.76 1.58
CA ALA A 33 4.52 2.89 1.25
C ALA A 33 3.64 2.18 2.30
N TYR A 34 3.86 0.88 2.55
CA TYR A 34 3.05 0.12 3.50
C TYR A 34 3.09 0.70 4.92
N VAL A 35 4.27 1.11 5.39
CA VAL A 35 4.42 1.76 6.71
C VAL A 35 3.69 3.09 6.74
N ALA A 36 3.85 3.94 5.72
CA ALA A 36 3.17 5.23 5.65
C ALA A 36 1.65 5.08 5.69
N TRP A 37 1.10 4.15 4.91
CA TRP A 37 -0.34 3.86 4.92
C TRP A 37 -0.81 3.30 6.27
N GLY A 38 -0.07 2.40 6.90
CA GLY A 38 -0.39 1.88 8.23
C GLY A 38 -0.41 2.97 9.31
N ILE A 39 0.58 3.85 9.31
CA ILE A 39 0.67 5.00 10.23
C ILE A 39 -0.48 5.99 9.97
N VAL A 40 -0.74 6.32 8.70
CA VAL A 40 -1.82 7.24 8.33
C VAL A 40 -3.18 6.71 8.77
N VAL A 41 -3.44 5.41 8.63
CA VAL A 41 -4.67 4.80 9.14
C VAL A 41 -4.73 4.92 10.67
N ALA A 42 -3.66 4.57 11.39
CA ALA A 42 -3.63 4.67 12.85
C ALA A 42 -3.87 6.11 13.35
N VAL A 43 -3.14 7.08 12.79
CA VAL A 43 -3.24 8.50 13.14
C VAL A 43 -4.60 9.05 12.74
N GLY A 44 -5.10 8.72 11.55
CA GLY A 44 -6.41 9.15 11.07
C GLY A 44 -7.55 8.67 11.97
N CYS A 45 -7.49 7.42 12.44
CA CYS A 45 -8.47 6.89 13.39
C CYS A 45 -8.42 7.61 14.74
N LEU A 46 -7.22 7.83 15.29
CA LEU A 46 -7.05 8.57 16.55
C LEU A 46 -7.56 10.01 16.45
N LEU A 47 -7.22 10.71 15.36
CA LEU A 47 -7.68 12.07 15.12
C LEU A 47 -9.18 12.13 14.83
N THR A 48 -9.76 11.12 14.17
CA THR A 48 -11.23 11.02 13.98
C THR A 48 -11.95 10.92 15.31
N ALA A 49 -11.44 10.11 16.25
CA ALA A 49 -12.02 10.00 17.60
C ALA A 49 -11.93 11.33 18.36
N LEU A 50 -10.77 11.99 18.31
CA LEU A 50 -10.56 13.30 18.94
C LEU A 50 -11.47 14.39 18.35
N VAL A 51 -11.58 14.46 17.01
CA VAL A 51 -12.44 15.42 16.32
C VAL A 51 -13.92 15.18 16.63
N SER A 52 -14.34 13.92 16.74
CA SER A 52 -15.72 13.58 17.10
C SER A 52 -16.06 14.05 18.52
N GLU A 53 -15.15 13.83 19.48
CA GLU A 53 -15.30 14.30 20.86
C GLU A 53 -15.35 15.83 20.93
N LEU A 54 -14.38 16.51 20.31
CA LEU A 54 -14.33 17.97 20.29
C LEU A 54 -15.53 18.58 19.55
N GLY A 55 -15.93 18.00 18.42
CA GLY A 55 -17.04 18.50 17.63
C GLY A 55 -18.37 18.39 18.36
N SER A 56 -18.58 17.33 19.14
CA SER A 56 -19.77 17.20 20.01
C SER A 56 -19.83 18.29 21.10
N ARG A 57 -18.67 18.74 21.59
CA ARG A 57 -18.54 19.75 22.64
C ARG A 57 -18.62 21.19 22.12
N PHE A 58 -18.11 21.44 20.91
CA PHE A 58 -17.95 22.79 20.36
C PHE A 58 -18.84 23.08 19.13
N GLY A 59 -19.71 22.14 18.73
CA GLY A 59 -20.65 22.33 17.61
C GLY A 59 -19.98 22.40 16.24
N LEU A 60 -18.80 21.79 16.07
CA LEU A 60 -18.10 21.77 14.79
C LEU A 60 -18.79 20.84 13.78
N PRO A 61 -18.70 21.12 12.47
CA PRO A 61 -19.17 20.20 11.45
C PRO A 61 -18.26 18.97 11.36
N ILE A 62 -18.52 17.96 12.19
CA ILE A 62 -17.68 16.76 12.40
C ILE A 62 -17.34 16.07 11.07
N GLY A 63 -18.35 15.84 10.20
CA GLY A 63 -18.17 15.14 8.92
C GLY A 63 -17.15 15.83 7.98
N PRO A 64 -17.35 17.11 7.61
CA PRO A 64 -16.38 17.84 6.78
C PRO A 64 -14.97 17.90 7.38
N VAL A 65 -14.84 18.07 8.70
CA VAL A 65 -13.52 18.12 9.35
C VAL A 65 -12.81 16.78 9.25
N ILE A 66 -13.51 15.66 9.51
CA ILE A 66 -12.97 14.31 9.32
C ILE A 66 -12.58 14.10 7.84
N GLY A 67 -13.40 14.53 6.89
CA GLY A 67 -13.10 14.41 5.47
C GLY A 67 -11.83 15.14 5.05
N ILE A 68 -11.65 16.40 5.47
CA ILE A 68 -10.44 17.19 5.19
C ILE A 68 -9.21 16.54 5.85
N LEU A 69 -9.35 16.11 7.11
CA LEU A 69 -8.30 15.42 7.85
C LEU A 69 -7.79 14.19 7.08
N TRP A 70 -8.70 13.30 6.68
CA TRP A 70 -8.32 12.11 5.91
C TRP A 70 -7.76 12.48 4.54
N ALA A 71 -8.28 13.49 3.85
CA ALA A 71 -7.71 13.94 2.57
C ALA A 71 -6.24 14.38 2.72
N VAL A 72 -5.90 15.12 3.79
CA VAL A 72 -4.51 15.52 4.08
C VAL A 72 -3.64 14.31 4.38
N LEU A 73 -4.09 13.41 5.25
CA LEU A 73 -3.31 12.23 5.62
C LEU A 73 -3.08 11.29 4.42
N MET A 74 -4.11 11.08 3.59
CA MET A 74 -4.00 10.29 2.36
C MET A 74 -3.02 10.93 1.37
N THR A 75 -3.04 12.25 1.24
CA THR A 75 -2.07 13.00 0.42
C THR A 75 -0.65 12.79 0.92
N ILE A 76 -0.42 12.79 2.24
CA ILE A 76 0.89 12.49 2.83
C ILE A 76 1.33 11.06 2.50
N ALA A 77 0.46 10.06 2.68
CA ALA A 77 0.77 8.67 2.34
C ALA A 77 1.14 8.51 0.86
N ILE A 78 0.41 9.16 -0.04
CA ILE A 78 0.69 9.16 -1.48
C ILE A 78 2.03 9.86 -1.77
N ALA A 79 2.32 10.99 -1.13
CA ALA A 79 3.57 11.72 -1.32
C ALA A 79 4.79 10.88 -0.88
N VAL A 80 4.70 10.21 0.27
CA VAL A 80 5.76 9.30 0.75
C VAL A 80 5.91 8.12 -0.20
N SER A 81 4.81 7.48 -0.59
CA SER A 81 4.82 6.33 -1.52
C SER A 81 5.41 6.69 -2.89
N SER A 82 5.07 7.86 -3.43
CA SER A 82 5.52 8.29 -4.77
C SER A 82 6.98 8.75 -4.81
N ARG A 83 7.53 9.26 -3.70
CA ARG A 83 8.90 9.77 -3.65
C ARG A 83 9.94 8.67 -3.93
N GLY A 84 9.80 7.51 -3.28
CA GLY A 84 10.74 6.39 -3.47
C GLY A 84 10.74 5.87 -4.91
N TRP A 85 9.53 5.68 -5.46
CA TRP A 85 9.34 5.22 -6.83
C TRP A 85 9.84 6.25 -7.84
N GLY A 86 9.63 7.55 -7.61
CA GLY A 86 10.11 8.62 -8.49
C GLY A 86 11.63 8.63 -8.70
N LEU A 87 12.39 8.35 -7.63
CA LEU A 87 13.86 8.26 -7.70
C LEU A 87 14.32 7.03 -8.48
N LEU A 88 13.71 5.88 -8.23
CA LEU A 88 13.96 4.64 -8.97
C LEU A 88 13.67 4.83 -10.47
N TRP A 89 12.55 5.48 -10.79
CA TRP A 89 12.17 5.76 -12.18
C TRP A 89 13.14 6.69 -12.90
N ALA A 90 13.60 7.75 -12.23
CA ALA A 90 14.58 8.66 -12.81
C ALA A 90 15.87 7.92 -13.17
N PHE A 91 16.31 7.00 -12.30
CA PHE A 91 17.48 6.18 -12.53
C PHE A 91 17.30 5.18 -13.69
N LEU A 92 16.18 4.43 -13.70
CA LEU A 92 15.88 3.47 -14.77
C LEU A 92 15.77 4.12 -16.15
N LEU A 93 15.21 5.34 -16.22
CA LEU A 93 15.05 6.05 -17.50
C LEU A 93 16.36 6.70 -18.00
N ALA A 94 17.28 7.06 -17.10
CA ALA A 94 18.52 7.76 -17.47
C ALA A 94 19.42 6.92 -18.40
N HIS A 95 19.36 5.59 -18.29
CA HIS A 95 20.26 4.67 -19.00
C HIS A 95 19.65 4.00 -20.24
N LYS A 96 18.41 4.36 -20.61
CA LYS A 96 17.69 3.70 -21.71
C LYS A 96 17.79 4.49 -23.02
N PRO A 97 17.78 3.85 -24.20
CA PRO A 97 17.62 4.57 -25.46
C PRO A 97 16.22 5.23 -25.54
N PRO A 98 16.04 6.31 -26.31
CA PRO A 98 14.81 7.11 -26.32
C PRO A 98 13.54 6.30 -26.66
N GLU A 99 13.64 5.33 -27.57
CA GLU A 99 12.53 4.45 -27.95
C GLU A 99 12.09 3.54 -26.79
N GLU A 100 13.04 2.93 -26.07
CA GLU A 100 12.75 2.13 -24.86
C GLU A 100 12.18 2.99 -23.73
N ARG A 101 12.64 4.24 -23.56
CA ARG A 101 12.08 5.16 -22.55
C ARG A 101 10.60 5.42 -22.79
N GLU A 102 10.18 5.60 -24.05
CA GLU A 102 8.77 5.82 -24.37
C GLU A 102 7.92 4.58 -24.07
N GLN A 103 8.40 3.40 -24.43
CA GLN A 103 7.69 2.14 -24.15
C GLN A 103 7.54 1.91 -22.64
N LEU A 104 8.61 2.13 -21.85
CA LEU A 104 8.58 2.03 -20.40
C LEU A 104 7.63 3.06 -19.77
N ARG A 105 7.66 4.32 -20.22
CA ARG A 105 6.71 5.33 -19.74
C ARG A 105 5.26 4.95 -20.05
N ARG A 106 4.98 4.39 -21.22
CA ARG A 106 3.62 3.94 -21.59
C ARG A 106 3.18 2.77 -20.72
N SER A 107 4.03 1.76 -20.52
CA SER A 107 3.69 0.61 -19.68
C SER A 107 3.43 1.03 -18.22
N TRP A 108 4.25 1.92 -17.66
CA TRP A 108 4.06 2.44 -16.30
C TRP A 108 2.82 3.31 -16.18
N ARG A 109 2.52 4.16 -17.17
CA ARG A 109 1.27 4.94 -17.17
C ARG A 109 0.06 4.01 -17.15
N VAL A 110 0.06 2.95 -17.96
CA VAL A 110 -1.04 1.98 -17.97
C VAL A 110 -1.16 1.29 -16.61
N ARG A 111 -0.05 0.79 -16.04
CA ARG A 111 -0.04 0.17 -14.70
C ARG A 111 -0.55 1.12 -13.62
N GLY A 112 -0.04 2.36 -13.59
CA GLY A 112 -0.44 3.39 -12.65
C GLY A 112 -1.93 3.73 -12.77
N THR A 113 -2.45 3.87 -14.00
CA THR A 113 -3.87 4.09 -14.23
C THR A 113 -4.71 2.92 -13.73
N VAL A 114 -4.30 1.68 -13.99
CA VAL A 114 -5.03 0.49 -13.49
C VAL A 114 -5.01 0.43 -11.96
N LEU A 115 -3.88 0.74 -11.32
CA LEU A 115 -3.79 0.82 -9.86
C LEU A 115 -4.72 1.89 -9.28
N ILE A 116 -4.68 3.11 -9.82
CA ILE A 116 -5.50 4.23 -9.36
C ILE A 116 -6.98 3.91 -9.57
N ALA A 117 -7.36 3.46 -10.77
CA ALA A 117 -8.75 3.11 -11.09
C ALA A 117 -9.25 1.94 -10.25
N GLY A 118 -8.40 0.94 -10.01
CA GLY A 118 -8.71 -0.21 -9.17
C GLY A 118 -8.97 0.19 -7.72
N TRP A 119 -8.05 0.93 -7.10
CA TRP A 119 -8.23 1.43 -5.74
C TRP A 119 -9.44 2.37 -5.62
N ALA A 120 -9.58 3.33 -6.54
CA ALA A 120 -10.74 4.21 -6.58
C ALA A 120 -12.05 3.41 -6.69
N GLY A 121 -12.10 2.41 -7.57
CA GLY A 121 -13.24 1.51 -7.72
C GLY A 121 -13.57 0.76 -6.43
N THR A 122 -12.57 0.23 -5.72
CA THR A 122 -12.80 -0.46 -4.44
C THR A 122 -13.36 0.47 -3.36
N PHE A 123 -12.87 1.70 -3.24
CA PHE A 123 -13.39 2.65 -2.26
C PHE A 123 -14.77 3.20 -2.62
N VAL A 124 -15.03 3.45 -3.91
CA VAL A 124 -16.36 3.82 -4.39
C VAL A 124 -17.35 2.70 -4.11
N LEU A 125 -16.98 1.44 -4.35
CA LEU A 125 -17.81 0.28 -4.04
C LEU A 125 -18.10 0.20 -2.53
N TRP A 126 -17.08 0.36 -1.69
CA TRP A 126 -17.27 0.38 -0.24
C TRP A 126 -18.24 1.48 0.19
N GLY A 127 -18.03 2.72 -0.26
CA GLY A 127 -18.89 3.84 0.08
C GLY A 127 -20.33 3.64 -0.40
N PHE A 128 -20.50 3.16 -1.64
CA PHE A 128 -21.82 2.88 -2.21
C PHE A 128 -22.58 1.80 -1.41
N LEU A 129 -21.95 0.64 -1.18
CA LEU A 129 -22.60 -0.46 -0.46
C LEU A 129 -22.87 -0.08 1.00
N SER A 130 -21.91 0.55 1.66
CA SER A 130 -22.04 0.87 3.08
C SER A 130 -23.09 1.94 3.34
N LEU A 131 -23.14 3.01 2.54
CA LEU A 131 -24.05 4.13 2.78
C LEU A 131 -25.43 3.91 2.16
N PHE A 132 -25.50 3.43 0.92
CA PHE A 132 -26.76 3.41 0.17
C PHE A 132 -27.47 2.05 0.23
N VAL A 133 -26.74 0.94 0.29
CA VAL A 133 -27.34 -0.41 0.32
C VAL A 133 -27.59 -0.88 1.75
N LEU A 134 -26.64 -0.62 2.66
CA LEU A 134 -26.64 -1.15 4.02
C LEU A 134 -26.96 -0.11 5.09
N GLY A 135 -27.32 1.11 4.69
CA GLY A 135 -27.81 2.15 5.60
C GLY A 135 -26.80 2.64 6.66
N GLY A 136 -25.50 2.38 6.48
CA GLY A 136 -24.46 2.78 7.43
C GLY A 136 -24.30 1.86 8.63
N GLU A 137 -24.87 0.65 8.60
CA GLU A 137 -24.73 -0.32 9.69
C GLU A 137 -23.24 -0.65 9.97
N PRO A 138 -22.74 -0.48 11.20
CA PRO A 138 -21.31 -0.57 11.50
C PRO A 138 -20.66 -1.91 11.10
N GLY A 139 -21.28 -3.04 11.47
CA GLY A 139 -20.71 -4.37 11.21
C GLY A 139 -20.51 -4.66 9.72
N PRO A 140 -21.57 -4.56 8.89
CA PRO A 140 -21.47 -4.71 7.44
C PRO A 140 -20.54 -3.67 6.79
N CYS A 141 -20.63 -2.40 7.19
CA CYS A 141 -19.81 -1.32 6.65
C CYS A 141 -18.30 -1.62 6.79
N TRP A 142 -17.86 -1.99 8.00
CA TRP A 142 -16.46 -2.26 8.28
C TRP A 142 -15.98 -3.61 7.74
N SER A 143 -16.89 -4.55 7.53
CA SER A 143 -16.59 -5.82 6.84
C SER A 143 -16.29 -5.58 5.36
N ILE A 144 -17.12 -4.78 4.69
CA ILE A 144 -16.92 -4.41 3.29
C ILE A 144 -15.68 -3.54 3.14
N TYR A 145 -15.43 -2.61 4.05
CA TYR A 145 -14.19 -1.84 4.08
C TYR A 145 -12.96 -2.76 4.00
N LEU A 146 -12.91 -3.75 4.89
CA LEU A 146 -11.78 -4.68 4.98
C LEU A 146 -11.63 -5.52 3.70
N ALA A 147 -12.75 -5.98 3.14
CA ALA A 147 -12.76 -6.66 1.86
C ALA A 147 -12.23 -5.76 0.73
N CYS A 148 -12.66 -4.51 0.67
CA CYS A 148 -12.22 -3.53 -0.34
C CYS A 148 -10.73 -3.20 -0.20
N VAL A 149 -10.20 -3.04 1.02
CA VAL A 149 -8.75 -2.87 1.24
C VAL A 149 -8.01 -4.13 0.80
N GLY A 150 -8.51 -5.33 1.11
CA GLY A 150 -7.95 -6.59 0.64
C GLY A 150 -7.93 -6.68 -0.90
N LEU A 151 -9.03 -6.32 -1.57
CA LEU A 151 -9.12 -6.26 -3.04
C LEU A 151 -8.14 -5.26 -3.64
N GLY A 152 -7.98 -4.08 -3.04
CA GLY A 152 -7.00 -3.09 -3.47
C GLY A 152 -5.56 -3.64 -3.46
N ASN A 153 -5.22 -4.40 -2.42
CA ASN A 153 -3.93 -5.11 -2.34
C ASN A 153 -3.82 -6.24 -3.37
N ALA A 154 -4.91 -6.97 -3.65
CA ALA A 154 -4.95 -7.99 -4.71
C ALA A 154 -4.73 -7.37 -6.10
N ILE A 155 -5.33 -6.21 -6.37
CA ILE A 155 -5.11 -5.43 -7.60
C ILE A 155 -3.64 -4.99 -7.67
N THR A 156 -3.09 -4.50 -6.56
CA THR A 156 -1.67 -4.10 -6.47
C THR A 156 -0.74 -5.24 -6.86
N TYR A 157 -1.02 -6.45 -6.37
CA TYR A 157 -0.29 -7.65 -6.76
C TYR A 157 -0.51 -8.04 -8.23
N ALA A 158 -1.75 -7.99 -8.73
CA ALA A 158 -2.12 -8.46 -10.06
C ALA A 158 -1.56 -7.61 -11.20
N VAL A 159 -1.38 -6.29 -10.98
CA VAL A 159 -0.85 -5.36 -12.00
C VAL A 159 0.62 -5.64 -12.34
N HIS A 160 1.36 -6.25 -11.41
CA HIS A 160 2.76 -6.63 -11.63
C HIS A 160 2.86 -8.03 -12.25
N SER A 161 3.95 -8.33 -12.95
CA SER A 161 4.19 -9.62 -13.60
C SER A 161 5.63 -10.10 -13.43
N GLY A 162 5.87 -11.40 -13.62
CA GLY A 162 7.21 -11.99 -13.56
C GLY A 162 7.88 -11.85 -12.20
N GLU A 163 9.11 -11.34 -12.22
CA GLU A 163 9.96 -11.16 -11.04
C GLU A 163 9.42 -10.08 -10.09
N GLU A 164 8.95 -8.94 -10.62
CA GLU A 164 8.31 -7.87 -9.83
C GLU A 164 7.18 -8.43 -8.98
N ARG A 165 6.31 -9.28 -9.57
CA ARG A 165 5.20 -9.91 -8.85
C ARG A 165 5.69 -10.79 -7.69
N ARG A 166 6.78 -11.54 -7.86
CA ARG A 166 7.37 -12.36 -6.79
C ARG A 166 7.91 -11.49 -5.67
N MET A 167 8.56 -10.38 -6.03
CA MET A 167 9.12 -9.44 -5.06
C MET A 167 8.04 -8.79 -4.19
N ILE A 168 6.85 -8.51 -4.74
CA ILE A 168 5.72 -7.91 -4.02
C ILE A 168 4.70 -8.91 -3.44
N ARG A 169 5.10 -10.16 -3.21
CA ARG A 169 4.22 -11.23 -2.68
C ARG A 169 3.52 -10.86 -1.38
N GLU A 170 4.11 -10.01 -0.55
CA GLU A 170 3.54 -9.49 0.68
C GLU A 170 2.18 -8.81 0.42
N SER A 171 2.02 -8.14 -0.73
CA SER A 171 0.74 -7.53 -1.13
C SER A 171 -0.37 -8.58 -1.29
N LEU A 172 -0.04 -9.76 -1.82
CA LEU A 172 -0.99 -10.87 -1.92
C LEU A 172 -1.32 -11.45 -0.54
N VAL A 173 -0.33 -11.53 0.37
CA VAL A 173 -0.56 -12.02 1.74
C VAL A 173 -1.47 -11.05 2.49
N VAL A 174 -1.20 -9.74 2.41
CA VAL A 174 -2.07 -8.70 2.98
C VAL A 174 -3.48 -8.81 2.39
N ALA A 175 -3.60 -8.95 1.06
CA ALA A 175 -4.89 -9.13 0.41
C ALA A 175 -5.65 -10.34 0.96
N ALA A 176 -4.99 -11.50 1.04
CA ALA A 176 -5.60 -12.74 1.53
C ALA A 176 -6.01 -12.65 3.00
N VAL A 177 -5.14 -12.09 3.86
CA VAL A 177 -5.42 -11.89 5.29
C VAL A 177 -6.62 -10.97 5.48
N LEU A 178 -6.63 -9.82 4.80
CA LEU A 178 -7.74 -8.88 4.92
C LEU A 178 -9.05 -9.46 4.36
N LEU A 179 -9.02 -10.15 3.22
CA LEU A 179 -10.22 -10.82 2.71
C LEU A 179 -10.73 -11.90 3.67
N ALA A 180 -9.85 -12.71 4.26
CA ALA A 180 -10.22 -13.74 5.22
C ALA A 180 -10.75 -13.15 6.54
N CYS A 181 -10.20 -12.03 6.99
CA CYS A 181 -10.66 -11.32 8.19
C CYS A 181 -11.90 -10.45 7.93
N SER A 182 -12.30 -10.25 6.67
CA SER A 182 -13.39 -9.33 6.33
C SER A 182 -14.75 -9.65 6.96
N PRO A 183 -15.13 -10.90 7.28
CA PRO A 183 -16.38 -11.16 8.00
C PRO A 183 -16.35 -10.80 9.50
N LEU A 184 -15.16 -10.63 10.08
CA LEU A 184 -15.00 -10.44 11.54
C LEU A 184 -15.77 -9.23 12.09
N PRO A 185 -15.73 -8.03 11.47
CA PRO A 185 -16.47 -6.88 11.99
C PRO A 185 -17.97 -7.14 12.09
N PHE A 186 -18.56 -7.86 11.12
CA PHE A 186 -19.97 -8.24 11.15
C PHE A 186 -20.26 -9.28 12.24
N LEU A 187 -19.46 -10.34 12.33
CA LEU A 187 -19.61 -11.37 13.37
C LEU A 187 -19.51 -10.79 14.78
N ILE A 188 -18.65 -9.80 14.99
CA ILE A 188 -18.50 -9.11 16.28
C ILE A 188 -19.76 -8.35 16.66
N VAL A 189 -20.40 -7.63 15.72
CA VAL A 189 -21.65 -6.92 16.01
C VAL A 189 -22.77 -7.91 16.34
N LEU A 190 -22.83 -9.05 15.66
CA LEU A 190 -23.81 -10.09 15.98
C LEU A 190 -23.59 -10.69 17.37
N ALA A 191 -22.34 -10.92 17.76
CA ALA A 191 -21.99 -11.48 19.07
C ALA A 191 -22.11 -10.46 20.21
N LEU A 192 -21.84 -9.18 19.94
CA LEU A 192 -21.72 -8.10 20.92
C LEU A 192 -22.47 -6.84 20.43
N PRO A 193 -23.81 -6.86 20.34
CA PRO A 193 -24.60 -5.78 19.74
C PRO A 193 -24.50 -4.44 20.48
N GLY A 194 -24.12 -4.43 21.77
CA GLY A 194 -23.92 -3.20 22.53
C GLY A 194 -22.62 -2.45 22.24
N TRP A 195 -21.74 -2.99 21.39
CA TRP A 195 -20.38 -2.48 21.17
C TRP A 195 -20.07 -2.25 19.67
N PRO A 196 -20.84 -1.41 18.96
CA PRO A 196 -20.69 -1.23 17.51
C PRO A 196 -19.31 -0.73 17.08
N TRP A 197 -18.63 0.05 17.93
CA TRP A 197 -17.28 0.56 17.68
C TRP A 197 -16.19 -0.52 17.69
N LEU A 198 -16.49 -1.71 18.22
CA LEU A 198 -15.55 -2.84 18.19
C LEU A 198 -15.37 -3.37 16.76
N SER A 199 -16.41 -3.27 15.91
CA SER A 199 -16.34 -3.64 14.49
C SER A 199 -15.33 -2.77 13.73
N PHE A 200 -15.39 -1.45 13.95
CA PHE A 200 -14.40 -0.49 13.45
C PHE A 200 -13.00 -0.79 13.98
N THR A 201 -12.86 -0.99 15.29
CA THR A 201 -11.56 -1.21 15.94
C THR A 201 -10.85 -2.43 15.38
N VAL A 202 -11.56 -3.55 15.25
CA VAL A 202 -10.99 -4.77 14.67
C VAL A 202 -10.62 -4.57 13.20
N ALA A 203 -11.46 -3.87 12.44
CA ALA A 203 -11.18 -3.61 11.04
C ALA A 203 -9.89 -2.79 10.83
N VAL A 204 -9.76 -1.71 11.59
CA VAL A 204 -8.60 -0.83 11.56
C VAL A 204 -7.34 -1.55 12.04
N LEU A 205 -7.41 -2.31 13.14
CA LEU A 205 -6.27 -3.06 13.65
C LEU A 205 -5.80 -4.12 12.65
N ALA A 206 -6.72 -4.81 11.96
CA ALA A 206 -6.35 -5.77 10.92
C ALA A 206 -5.55 -5.09 9.79
N VAL A 207 -5.96 -3.89 9.36
CA VAL A 207 -5.23 -3.11 8.35
C VAL A 207 -3.85 -2.67 8.88
N ILE A 208 -3.79 -2.05 10.06
CA ILE A 208 -2.52 -1.56 10.64
C ILE A 208 -1.53 -2.70 10.80
N ILE A 209 -1.95 -3.81 11.42
CA ILE A 209 -1.08 -4.97 11.67
C ILE A 209 -0.58 -5.55 10.34
N SER A 210 -1.48 -5.74 9.37
CA SER A 210 -1.10 -6.30 8.07
C SER A 210 -0.12 -5.40 7.31
N TYR A 211 -0.32 -4.09 7.38
CA TYR A 211 0.50 -3.12 6.67
C TYR A 211 1.87 -2.94 7.32
N LEU A 212 1.93 -2.86 8.66
CA LEU A 212 3.21 -2.82 9.38
C LEU A 212 4.00 -4.12 9.18
N TRP A 213 3.32 -5.27 9.22
CA TRP A 213 3.94 -6.55 8.91
C TRP A 213 4.54 -6.56 7.50
N ALA A 214 3.77 -6.17 6.47
CA ALA A 214 4.26 -6.10 5.10
C ALA A 214 5.44 -5.14 4.96
N GLY A 215 5.36 -3.95 5.60
CA GLY A 215 6.43 -2.97 5.63
C GLY A 215 7.74 -3.54 6.18
N LEU A 216 7.69 -4.21 7.33
CA LEU A 216 8.86 -4.88 7.92
C LEU A 216 9.44 -5.96 7.00
N ARG A 217 8.59 -6.77 6.37
CA ARG A 217 9.02 -7.80 5.41
C ARG A 217 9.71 -7.21 4.18
N PHE A 218 9.23 -6.08 3.68
CA PHE A 218 9.89 -5.36 2.59
C PHE A 218 11.25 -4.80 3.02
N TYR A 219 11.38 -4.30 4.25
CA TYR A 219 12.67 -3.85 4.76
C TYR A 219 13.65 -5.01 4.96
N GLU A 220 13.21 -6.15 5.50
CA GLU A 220 14.02 -7.36 5.59
C GLU A 220 14.52 -7.82 4.21
N LYS A 221 13.65 -7.80 3.19
CA LYS A 221 14.04 -8.10 1.81
C LYS A 221 15.05 -7.10 1.26
N ALA A 222 14.84 -5.81 1.50
CA ALA A 222 15.75 -4.77 1.05
C ALA A 222 17.15 -4.99 1.68
N GLU A 223 17.22 -5.24 2.97
CA GLU A 223 18.48 -5.52 3.67
C GLU A 223 19.16 -6.80 3.16
N ALA A 224 18.39 -7.87 2.90
CA ALA A 224 18.90 -9.11 2.33
C ALA A 224 19.49 -8.91 0.92
N ILE A 225 18.83 -8.11 0.07
CA ILE A 225 19.33 -7.73 -1.26
C ILE A 225 20.66 -6.98 -1.12
N LEU A 226 20.75 -6.01 -0.20
CA LEU A 226 21.97 -5.25 0.04
C LEU A 226 23.13 -6.16 0.50
N ALA A 227 22.84 -7.12 1.39
CA ALA A 227 23.79 -8.09 1.91
C ALA A 227 24.23 -9.14 0.87
N GLY A 228 23.57 -9.22 -0.29
CA GLY A 228 23.87 -10.18 -1.34
C GLY A 228 23.37 -11.60 -1.07
N ALA A 229 22.34 -11.75 -0.22
CA ALA A 229 21.71 -13.04 0.03
C ALA A 229 20.98 -13.55 -1.25
N PRO A 230 20.92 -14.87 -1.49
CA PRO A 230 20.17 -15.42 -2.61
C PRO A 230 18.68 -15.07 -2.49
N GLU A 231 18.11 -14.59 -3.59
CA GLU A 231 16.72 -14.12 -3.66
C GLU A 231 15.75 -15.30 -3.41
N GLY A 232 14.97 -15.22 -2.32
CA GLY A 232 13.98 -16.21 -1.89
C GLY A 232 12.53 -15.76 -2.11
#